data_AF-A0A0C2FPW7-F1
#
_entry.id   AF-A0A0C2FPW7-F1
#
_cell.length_a   1.000
_cell.length_b   1.000
_cell.length_c   1.000
_cell.angle_alpha   90.00
_cell.angle_beta   90.00
_cell.angle_gamma   90.00
#
_symmetry.space_group_name_H-M   'P 1'
#
loop_
_entity.id
_entity.type
_entity.pdbx_description
1 polymer ?
#
loop_
_entity_poly.entity_id
_entity_poly.type
_entity_poly.pdbx_seq_one_letter_code
_entity_poly.pdbx_strand_id
1 'polypeptide(L)'
;SSIKAFEFLGYLREREQKFNDAAANYDDAWKLSRMRNPAIGYKLAYNLLKCKRLFDCIEVCHHVLKLYPTYPKIKKEIMDKARMSIRS
;
A
#
# COMPACT_ATOMS: atom_id res chain seq x y z
N SER A 1 -11.97 -12.07 -11.72
CA SER A 1 -10.51 -11.89 -11.81
C SER A 1 -9.91 -11.85 -10.41
N SER A 2 -8.86 -12.61 -10.17
CA SER A 2 -8.25 -12.82 -8.84
C SER A 2 -7.84 -11.53 -8.13
N ILE A 3 -7.43 -10.48 -8.87
CA ILE A 3 -7.08 -9.16 -8.33
C ILE A 3 -8.23 -8.53 -7.53
N LYS A 4 -9.46 -8.56 -8.06
CA LYS A 4 -10.63 -7.99 -7.36
C LYS A 4 -10.98 -8.77 -6.08
N ALA A 5 -10.77 -10.08 -6.09
CA ALA A 5 -11.01 -10.92 -4.93
C ALA A 5 -10.03 -10.59 -3.79
N PHE A 6 -8.73 -10.47 -4.10
CA PHE A 6 -7.73 -10.06 -3.13
C PHE A 6 -7.93 -8.62 -2.64
N GLU A 7 -8.35 -7.71 -3.51
CA GLU A 7 -8.66 -6.33 -3.10
C GLU A 7 -9.83 -6.28 -2.10
N PHE A 8 -10.87 -7.11 -2.32
CA PHE A 8 -12.01 -7.24 -1.44
C PHE A 8 -11.63 -7.90 -0.10
N LEU A 9 -10.81 -8.95 -0.15
CA LEU A 9 -10.27 -9.57 1.07
C LEU A 9 -9.45 -8.58 1.89
N GLY A 10 -8.54 -7.83 1.24
CA GLY A 10 -7.76 -6.79 1.90
C GLY A 10 -8.63 -5.73 2.56
N TYR A 11 -9.74 -5.34 1.91
CA TYR A 11 -10.68 -4.37 2.46
C TYR A 11 -11.40 -4.90 3.69
N LEU A 12 -11.83 -6.17 3.67
CA LEU A 12 -12.46 -6.81 4.82
C LEU A 12 -11.47 -6.90 6.00
N ARG A 13 -10.21 -7.25 5.75
CA ARG A 13 -9.17 -7.32 6.79
C ARG A 13 -8.81 -5.95 7.35
N GLU A 14 -8.79 -4.91 6.52
CA GLU A 14 -8.62 -3.53 6.98
C GLU A 14 -9.76 -3.10 7.93
N ARG A 15 -11.00 -3.51 7.61
CA ARG A 15 -12.19 -3.27 8.45
C ARG A 15 -12.15 -4.00 9.78
N GLU A 16 -11.53 -5.19 9.82
CA GLU A 16 -11.26 -5.99 11.02
C GLU A 16 -10.01 -5.51 11.80
N GLN A 17 -9.36 -4.41 11.37
CA GLN A 17 -8.09 -3.91 11.93
C GLN A 17 -6.92 -4.91 11.84
N LYS A 18 -7.03 -5.92 10.96
CA LYS A 18 -5.97 -6.89 10.67
C LYS A 18 -5.08 -6.38 9.54
N PHE A 19 -4.33 -5.31 9.82
CA PHE A 19 -3.52 -4.63 8.81
C PHE A 19 -2.42 -5.51 8.20
N ASN A 20 -1.88 -6.47 8.96
CA ASN A 20 -0.89 -7.43 8.44
C ASN A 20 -1.50 -8.33 7.36
N ASP A 21 -2.66 -8.91 7.63
CA ASP A 21 -3.37 -9.76 6.67
C ASP A 21 -3.86 -8.94 5.47
N ALA A 22 -4.32 -7.71 5.71
CA ALA A 22 -4.70 -6.79 4.64
C ALA A 22 -3.50 -6.48 3.72
N ALA A 23 -2.33 -6.18 4.29
CA ALA A 23 -1.11 -5.93 3.53
C ALA A 23 -0.71 -7.15 2.68
N ALA A 24 -0.80 -8.37 3.20
CA ALA A 24 -0.50 -9.59 2.43
C ALA A 24 -1.46 -9.74 1.23
N ASN A 25 -2.76 -9.58 1.44
CA ASN A 25 -3.74 -9.65 0.35
C ASN A 25 -3.53 -8.55 -0.70
N TYR A 26 -3.21 -7.32 -0.28
CA TYR A 26 -2.92 -6.23 -1.20
C TYR A 26 -1.58 -6.43 -1.93
N ASP A 27 -0.60 -7.07 -1.32
CA ASP A 27 0.68 -7.40 -1.96
C ASP A 27 0.51 -8.44 -3.07
N ASP A 28 -0.30 -9.48 -2.83
CA ASP A 28 -0.67 -10.44 -3.88
C ASP A 28 -1.41 -9.76 -5.02
N ALA A 29 -2.40 -8.90 -4.70
CA ALA A 29 -3.11 -8.12 -5.71
C ALA A 29 -2.16 -7.18 -6.48
N TRP A 30 -1.18 -6.59 -5.80
CA TRP A 30 -0.19 -5.68 -6.37
C TRP A 30 0.71 -6.40 -7.36
N LYS A 31 1.25 -7.56 -6.97
CA LYS A 31 2.05 -8.44 -7.84
C LYS A 31 1.26 -8.94 -9.04
N LEU A 32 0.02 -9.39 -8.83
CA LEU A 32 -0.87 -9.83 -9.92
C LEU A 32 -1.21 -8.69 -10.89
N SER A 33 -1.29 -7.45 -10.41
CA SER A 33 -1.46 -6.26 -11.25
C SER A 33 -0.17 -5.80 -11.95
N ARG A 34 0.93 -6.56 -11.80
CA ARG A 34 2.28 -6.20 -12.26
C ARG A 34 2.76 -4.85 -11.73
N MET A 35 2.32 -4.49 -10.53
CA MET A 35 2.68 -3.22 -9.88
C MET A 35 2.25 -1.97 -10.68
N ARG A 36 1.17 -2.07 -11.46
CA ARG A 36 0.68 -0.98 -12.32
C ARG A 36 -0.58 -0.30 -11.81
N ASN A 37 -1.28 -0.86 -10.81
CA ASN A 37 -2.52 -0.26 -10.31
C ASN A 37 -2.28 0.66 -9.10
N PRO A 38 -2.22 2.01 -9.27
CA PRO A 38 -1.87 2.92 -8.19
C PRO A 38 -2.83 2.87 -7.01
N ALA A 39 -4.09 2.48 -7.21
CA ALA A 39 -5.05 2.32 -6.12
C ALA A 39 -4.70 1.14 -5.20
N ILE A 40 -4.25 0.01 -5.77
CA ILE A 40 -3.77 -1.14 -4.98
C ILE A 40 -2.47 -0.77 -4.27
N GLY A 41 -1.54 -0.11 -4.97
CA GLY A 41 -0.30 0.38 -4.36
C GLY A 41 -0.54 1.34 -3.19
N TYR A 42 -1.53 2.22 -3.29
CA TYR A 42 -1.94 3.10 -2.18
C TYR A 42 -2.46 2.31 -0.97
N LYS A 43 -3.39 1.37 -1.20
CA LYS A 43 -3.95 0.52 -0.12
C LYS A 43 -2.87 -0.34 0.53
N LEU A 44 -1.96 -0.92 -0.25
CA LEU A 44 -0.82 -1.67 0.24
C LEU A 44 0.08 -0.79 1.12
N ALA A 45 0.51 0.36 0.62
CA ALA A 45 1.38 1.27 1.35
C ALA A 45 0.73 1.78 2.65
N TYR A 46 -0.59 2.02 2.64
CA TYR A 46 -1.34 2.43 3.83
C TYR A 46 -1.34 1.34 4.90
N ASN A 47 -1.60 0.09 4.51
CA ASN A 47 -1.59 -1.04 5.44
C ASN A 47 -0.17 -1.32 5.97
N LEU A 48 0.86 -1.22 5.13
CA LEU A 48 2.26 -1.32 5.56
C LEU A 48 2.64 -0.25 6.59
N LEU A 49 2.16 1.00 6.40
CA LEU A 49 2.35 2.08 7.38
C LEU A 49 1.70 1.75 8.73
N LYS A 50 0.48 1.19 8.73
CA LYS A 50 -0.20 0.75 9.95
C LYS A 50 0.53 -0.40 10.65
N CYS A 51 1.18 -1.27 9.89
CA CYS A 51 2.02 -2.36 10.41
C CYS A 51 3.42 -1.91 10.84
N LYS A 52 3.75 -0.61 10.78
CA LYS A 52 5.10 -0.07 11.02
C LYS A 52 6.18 -0.66 10.11
N ARG A 53 5.81 -1.20 8.95
CA ARG A 53 6.74 -1.66 7.90
C ARG A 53 7.13 -0.49 7.01
N LEU A 54 7.89 0.45 7.59
CA LEU A 54 8.12 1.77 7.02
C LEU A 54 8.97 1.73 5.73
N PHE A 55 9.96 0.84 5.65
CA PHE A 55 10.80 0.68 4.46
C PHE A 55 9.99 0.18 3.26
N ASP A 56 9.30 -0.96 3.41
CA ASP A 56 8.43 -1.53 2.37
C ASP A 56 7.37 -0.52 1.90
N CYS A 57 6.79 0.22 2.85
CA CYS A 57 5.83 1.28 2.58
C CYS A 57 6.43 2.36 1.65
N ILE A 58 7.64 2.86 1.96
CA ILE A 58 8.33 3.88 1.18
C ILE A 58 8.68 3.36 -0.23
N GLU A 59 9.12 2.10 -0.35
CA GLU A 59 9.42 1.47 -1.64
C GLU A 59 8.19 1.41 -2.55
N VAL A 60 7.05 0.96 -2.03
CA VAL A 60 5.77 0.93 -2.77
C VAL A 60 5.38 2.35 -3.20
N CYS A 61 5.51 3.33 -2.31
CA CYS A 61 5.21 4.73 -2.64
C CYS A 61 6.10 5.24 -3.78
N HIS A 62 7.41 4.94 -3.76
CA HIS A 62 8.33 5.32 -4.84
C HIS A 62 7.97 4.64 -6.17
N HIS A 63 7.63 3.35 -6.13
CA HIS A 63 7.21 2.62 -7.33
C HIS A 63 5.97 3.25 -7.98
N VAL A 64 4.94 3.52 -7.17
CA VAL A 64 3.71 4.16 -7.64
C VAL A 64 4.00 5.55 -8.21
N LEU A 65 4.79 6.39 -7.54
CA LEU A 65 5.12 7.72 -8.02
C LEU A 65 5.99 7.72 -9.28
N LYS A 66 6.82 6.69 -9.47
CA LYS A 66 7.63 6.52 -10.69
C LYS A 66 6.74 6.28 -11.92
N LEU A 67 5.68 5.50 -11.77
CA LEU A 67 4.73 5.20 -12.85
C LEU A 67 3.63 6.26 -12.98
N TYR A 68 3.21 6.84 -11.85
CA TYR A 68 2.14 7.83 -11.75
C TYR A 68 2.59 9.05 -10.94
N PRO A 69 3.42 9.94 -11.52
CA PRO A 69 3.90 11.14 -10.83
C PRO A 69 2.78 12.08 -10.39
N THR A 70 1.63 12.01 -11.08
CA THR A 70 0.41 12.78 -10.82
C THR A 70 -0.47 12.22 -9.70
N TYR A 71 0.04 11.26 -8.91
CA TYR A 71 -0.66 10.68 -7.75
C TYR A 71 -0.11 11.20 -6.41
N PRO A 72 -0.15 12.52 -6.12
CA PRO A 72 0.56 13.13 -5.00
C PRO A 72 0.02 12.70 -3.62
N LYS A 73 -1.21 12.17 -3.56
CA LYS A 73 -1.82 11.68 -2.32
C LYS A 73 -0.96 10.64 -1.62
N ILE A 74 -0.39 9.68 -2.36
CA ILE A 74 0.46 8.64 -1.78
C ILE A 74 1.74 9.21 -1.15
N LYS A 75 2.28 10.30 -1.73
CA LYS A 75 3.44 10.98 -1.18
C LYS A 75 3.11 11.65 0.16
N LYS A 76 2.10 12.51 0.17
CA LYS A 76 1.77 13.35 1.33
C LYS A 76 1.14 12.54 2.47
N GLU A 77 0.24 11.62 2.15
CA GLU A 77 -0.55 10.93 3.17
C GLU A 77 0.14 9.70 3.74
N ILE A 78 1.08 9.11 2.99
CA ILE A 78 1.73 7.84 3.35
C ILE A 78 3.25 8.01 3.44
N MET A 79 3.93 8.34 2.33
CA MET A 79 5.39 8.38 2.27
C MET A 79 6.02 9.37 3.26
N ASP A 80 5.46 10.59 3.36
CA ASP A 80 5.93 11.61 4.31
C ASP A 80 5.73 11.17 5.76
N LYS A 81 4.58 10.55 6.08
CA LYS A 81 4.31 10.01 7.42
C LYS A 81 5.27 8.87 7.76
N ALA A 82 5.50 7.95 6.83
CA ALA A 82 6.45 6.86 7.02
C ALA A 82 7.86 7.40 7.31
N ARG A 83 8.32 8.42 6.56
CA ARG A 83 9.61 9.08 6.81
C ARG A 83 9.69 9.78 8.17
N MET A 84 8.64 10.47 8.59
CA MET A 84 8.60 11.11 9.91
C MET A 84 8.70 10.06 11.02
N SER A 85 8.03 8.92 10.87
CA SER A 85 8.09 7.81 11.84
C SER A 85 9.47 7.13 11.91
N ILE A 86 10.30 7.20 10.87
CA ILE A 86 11.70 6.72 10.91
C ILE A 86 12.61 7.70 11.65
N ARG A 87 12.32 9.00 11.56
CA ARG A 87 13.12 10.08 12.15
C ARG A 87 12.81 10.35 13.63
N SER A 88 11.73 9.74 14.14
CA SER A 88 11.29 9.77 15.54
C SER A 88 11.88 8.61 16.32
#